data_AF-A0A946NHP8-F1
#
_entry.id   AF-A0A946NHP8-F1
#
_cell.length_a   1.000
_cell.length_b   1.000
_cell.length_c   1.000
_cell.angle_alpha   90.00
_cell.angle_beta   90.00
_cell.angle_gamma   90.00
#
_symmetry.space_group_name_H-M   'P 1'
#
loop_
_entity.id
_entity.type
_entity.pdbx_description
1 polymer ?
#
loop_
_entity_poly.entity_id
_entity_poly.type
_entity_poly.pdbx_seq_one_letter_code
_entity_poly.pdbx_strand_id
1 'polypeptide(L)' 'MEFLPEKISSYSLENTEKELKLLSDLNRETWANVMIPRMLSGHLQGRVLSMISKMIHPTNIIEVGT' A
#
# COMPACT_ATOMS: atom_id res chain seq x y z
N MET A 1 -10.98 -6.20 4.48
CA MET A 1 -11.59 -7.52 4.19
C MET A 1 -10.44 -8.51 4.28
N GLU A 2 -10.41 -9.40 5.27
CA GLU A 2 -9.41 -10.47 5.29
C GLU A 2 -9.82 -11.51 4.25
N PHE A 3 -9.34 -11.30 3.02
CA PHE A 3 -9.59 -12.19 1.89
C PHE A 3 -8.58 -13.35 1.84
N LEU A 4 -7.37 -13.13 2.36
CA LEU A 4 -6.30 -14.12 2.41
C LEU A 4 -6.19 -14.73 3.80
N PRO A 5 -5.81 -16.02 3.92
CA PRO A 5 -5.44 -16.60 5.20
C PRO A 5 -4.30 -15.80 5.85
N GLU A 6 -4.37 -15.60 7.16
CA GLU A 6 -3.42 -14.78 7.92
C GLU A 6 -1.95 -15.18 7.65
N LYS A 7 -1.66 -16.49 7.61
CA LYS A 7 -0.31 -17.01 7.32
C LYS A 7 0.22 -16.57 5.96
N ILE A 8 -0.64 -16.52 4.94
CA ILE A 8 -0.25 -16.07 3.60
C ILE A 8 -0.01 -14.56 3.62
N SER A 9 -0.88 -13.81 4.30
CA SER A 9 -0.71 -12.36 4.46
C SER A 9 0.63 -12.02 5.15
N SER A 10 0.93 -12.66 6.28
CA SER A 10 2.18 -12.45 7.01
C SER A 10 3.40 -12.84 6.17
N TYR A 11 3.36 -14.00 5.50
CA TYR A 11 4.43 -14.42 4.60
C TYR A 11 4.67 -13.38 3.49
N SER A 12 3.61 -12.87 2.85
CA SER A 12 3.75 -11.85 1.81
C SER A 12 4.36 -10.55 2.35
N LEU A 13 3.97 -10.11 3.55
CA LEU A 13 4.53 -8.91 4.18
C LEU A 13 6.01 -9.08 4.56
N GLU A 14 6.39 -10.24 5.09
CA GLU A 14 7.77 -10.53 5.50
C GLU A 14 8.73 -10.69 4.32
N ASN A 15 8.24 -11.18 3.18
CA ASN A 15 9.03 -11.48 1.98
C ASN A 15 8.89 -10.42 0.87
N THR A 16 8.18 -9.33 1.14
CA THR A 16 8.11 -8.16 0.25
C THR A 16 9.08 -7.08 0.72
N GLU A 17 9.48 -6.19 -0.19
CA GLU A 17 10.29 -5.03 0.17
C GLU A 17 9.56 -4.15 1.19
N LYS A 18 10.25 -3.80 2.29
CA LYS A 18 9.69 -3.03 3.40
C LYS A 18 9.07 -1.70 2.96
N GLU A 19 8.08 -1.26 3.73
CA GLU A 19 7.47 0.04 3.54
C GLU A 19 8.48 1.15 3.82
N LEU A 20 8.49 2.18 2.97
CA LEU A 20 9.26 3.39 3.25
C LEU A 20 8.74 4.03 4.53
N LYS A 21 9.65 4.48 5.40
CA LYS A 21 9.30 5.11 6.68
C LYS A 21 8.24 6.22 6.52
N LEU A 22 8.38 7.05 5.48
CA LEU A 22 7.43 8.12 5.17
C LEU A 22 6.01 7.60 4.91
N LEU A 23 5.87 6.52 4.13
CA LEU A 23 4.55 5.93 3.83
C LEU A 23 3.95 5.25 5.06
N SER A 24 4.79 4.64 5.90
CA SER A 24 4.36 4.05 7.17
C SER A 24 3.89 5.13 8.16
N ASP A 25 4.60 6.24 8.24
CA ASP A 25 4.22 7.40 9.06
C ASP A 25 2.91 8.01 8.56
N LEU A 26 2.74 8.18 7.25
CA LEU A 26 1.49 8.63 6.62
C LEU A 26 0.32 7.69 6.92
N ASN A 27 0.53 6.38 6.78
CA ASN A 27 -0.48 5.38 7.10
C ASN A 27 -0.93 5.51 8.57
N ARG A 28 0.04 5.58 9.50
CA ARG A 28 -0.26 5.78 10.94
C ARG A 28 -1.05 7.07 11.20
N GLU A 29 -0.67 8.16 10.55
CA GLU A 29 -1.36 9.45 10.68
C GLU A 29 -2.79 9.40 10.16
N THR A 30 -3.02 8.77 9.01
CA THR A 30 -4.36 8.58 8.45
C THR A 30 -5.24 7.74 9.37
N TRP A 31 -4.72 6.66 9.95
CA TRP A 31 -5.45 5.87 10.95
C TRP A 31 -5.81 6.65 12.21
N ALA A 32 -5.00 7.63 12.60
CA ALA A 32 -5.25 8.46 13.77
C ALA A 32 -6.26 9.59 13.51
N ASN A 33 -6.26 10.17 12.31
CA ASN A 33 -6.93 11.44 12.04
C ASN A 33 -8.11 11.36 11.05
N VAL A 34 -8.25 10.27 10.30
CA VAL A 34 -9.29 10.14 9.26
C VAL A 34 -10.41 9.21 9.75
N MET A 35 -11.66 9.59 9.51
CA MET A 35 -12.84 8.82 9.94
C MET A 35 -12.94 7.43 9.28
N ILE A 36 -12.44 7.28 8.05
CA ILE A 36 -12.49 6.02 7.28
C ILE A 36 -11.08 5.69 6.73
N PRO A 37 -10.13 5.28 7.58
CA PRO A 37 -8.74 5.06 7.18
C PRO A 37 -8.55 3.79 6.34
N ARG A 38 -9.58 2.94 6.26
CA ARG A 38 -9.60 1.69 5.46
C ARG A 38 -9.54 1.92 3.94
N MET A 39 -9.59 3.17 3.48
CA MET A 39 -9.48 3.52 2.05
C MET A 39 -8.03 3.61 1.54
N LEU A 40 -7.03 3.54 2.43
CA LEU A 40 -5.64 3.44 2.00
C LEU A 40 -5.37 2.09 1.32
N SER A 41 -4.66 2.13 0.19
CA SER A 41 -4.19 0.92 -0.53
C SER A 41 -3.30 0.03 0.35
N GLY A 42 -2.57 0.64 1.30
CA GLY A 42 -1.68 -0.05 2.22
C GLY A 42 -0.40 -0.57 1.56
N HIS A 43 0.47 -1.15 2.39
CA HIS A 43 1.85 -1.48 2.02
C HIS A 43 1.95 -2.36 0.75
N LEU A 44 1.31 -3.54 0.76
CA LEU A 44 1.46 -4.53 -0.30
C LEU A 44 0.94 -4.01 -1.65
N GLN A 45 -0.22 -3.36 -1.66
CA GLN A 45 -0.78 -2.79 -2.89
C GLN A 45 0.08 -1.63 -3.40
N GLY A 46 0.57 -0.76 -2.50
CA GLY A 46 1.49 0.31 -2.87
C GLY A 46 2.77 -0.20 -3.53
N ARG A 47 3.31 -1.33 -3.05
CA ARG A 47 4.48 -2.00 -3.67
C ARG A 47 4.17 -2.51 -5.07
N VAL A 48 3.00 -3.12 -5.28
CA VAL A 48 2.56 -3.59 -6.61
C VAL A 48 2.40 -2.42 -7.58
N LEU A 49 1.73 -1.34 -7.17
CA LEU A 49 1.55 -0.14 -8.00
C LEU A 49 2.90 0.50 -8.35
N SER A 50 3.82 0.61 -7.38
CA SER A 50 5.17 1.12 -7.64
C SER A 50 5.93 0.23 -8.63
N MET A 51 5.80 -1.10 -8.52
CA MET A 51 6.46 -2.03 -9.42
C MET A 51 5.91 -1.85 -10.85
N ILE A 52 4.59 -1.83 -11.02
CA ILE A 52 3.94 -1.63 -12.32
C ILE A 52 4.38 -0.30 -12.95
N SER A 53 4.32 0.80 -12.19
CA SER A 53 4.73 2.12 -12.68
C SER A 53 6.20 2.13 -13.12
N LYS A 54 7.11 1.58 -12.31
CA LYS A 54 8.55 1.50 -12.64
C LYS A 54 8.84 0.57 -13.80
N MET A 55 8.06 -0.49 -14.03
CA MET A 55 8.26 -1.38 -15.18
C MET A 55 7.78 -0.72 -16.47
N ILE A 56 6.59 -0.12 -16.45
CA ILE A 56 5.94 0.45 -17.64
C ILE A 56 6.54 1.81 -18.03
N HIS A 57 7.10 2.55 -17.06
CA HIS A 57 7.60 3.92 -17.26
C HIS A 57 6.55 4.84 -17.91
N PRO A 58 5.32 4.95 -17.35
CA PRO A 58 4.27 5.76 -17.95
C PRO A 58 4.65 7.24 -17.92
N THR A 59 4.35 7.97 -18.99
CA THR A 59 4.52 9.43 -19.04
C THR A 59 3.44 10.18 -18.26
N ASN A 60 2.23 9.61 -18.19
CA ASN A 60 1.08 10.21 -17.52
C ASN A 60 0.43 9.19 -16.59
N ILE A 61 0.06 9.63 -15.38
CA ILE A 61 -0.64 8.82 -14.37
C ILE A 61 -1.90 9.59 -13.96
N ILE A 62 -3.04 8.89 -13.87
CA ILE A 62 -4.28 9.42 -13.32
C ILE A 62 -4.60 8.62 -12.06
N GLU A 63 -4.78 9.32 -10.94
CA GLU A 63 -5.23 8.75 -9.68
C GLU A 63 -6.68 9.15 -9.44
N VAL A 64 -7.52 8.21 -9.00
CA VAL A 64 -8.94 8.44 -8.71
C VAL A 64 -9.24 7.95 -7.29
N GLY A 65 -9.47 8.90 -6.39
CA GLY A 65 -9.66 8.65 -4.95
C GLY A 65 -8.37 8.88 -4.17
N THR A 66 -8.30 10.03 -3.47
CA THR A 66 -7.17 10.47 -2.65
C THR A 66 -7.62 10.66 -1.20
#